data_AF-A0A7J4CTF4-F1
#
_entry.id   AF-A0A7J4CTF4-F1
#
_cell.length_a   1.000
_cell.length_b   1.000
_cell.length_c   1.000
_cell.angle_alpha   90.00
_cell.angle_beta   90.00
_cell.angle_gamma   90.00
#
_symmetry.space_group_name_H-M   'P 1'
#
loop_
_entity.id
_entity.type
_entity.pdbx_description
1 polymer ?
#
loop_
_entity_poly.entity_id
_entity_poly.type
_entity_poly.pdbx_seq_one_letter_code
_entity_poly.pdbx_strand_id
1 'polypeptide(L)' 'MRTPPFNLHLPTTVSEAVQISAELRAEGRETDWVAGGTDLLPNYKWHLNAKSDVISLARIEEMTTVSMTEIGAMAR' A
#
# COMPACT_ATOMS: atom_id res chain seq x y z
N MET A 1 -14.88 12.33 10.46
CA MET A 1 -14.92 12.18 8.99
C MET A 1 -14.69 10.70 8.66
N ARG A 2 -15.53 10.11 7.81
CA ARG A 2 -15.45 8.68 7.47
C ARG A 2 -14.65 8.50 6.19
N THR A 3 -13.75 7.52 6.18
CA THR A 3 -13.02 7.11 4.99
C THR A 3 -13.98 6.33 4.07
N PRO A 4 -13.97 6.56 2.74
CA PRO A 4 -14.65 5.68 1.79
C PRO A 4 -14.25 4.21 2.01
N PRO A 5 -15.14 3.24 1.75
CA PRO A 5 -14.78 1.84 1.80
C PRO A 5 -13.76 1.50 0.70
N PHE A 6 -12.77 0.68 1.05
CA PHE A 6 -11.79 0.12 0.13
C PHE A 6 -11.44 -1.30 0.57
N ASN A 7 -11.02 -2.13 -0.38
CA ASN A 7 -10.46 -3.45 -0.12
C ASN A 7 -8.99 -3.30 0.30
N LEU A 8 -8.61 -3.95 1.39
CA LEU A 8 -7.24 -3.93 1.90
C LEU A 8 -6.56 -5.26 1.61
N HIS A 9 -5.48 -5.19 0.84
CA HIS A 9 -4.60 -6.32 0.52
C HIS A 9 -3.39 -6.30 1.46
N LEU A 10 -3.00 -7.46 1.99
CA LEU A 10 -1.99 -7.59 3.06
C LEU A 10 -0.86 -8.58 2.68
N PRO A 11 -0.12 -8.32 1.59
CA PRO A 11 0.97 -9.19 1.15
C PRO A 11 2.12 -9.25 2.17
N THR A 12 2.87 -10.34 2.17
CA THR A 12 4.05 -10.53 3.03
C THR A 12 5.37 -10.44 2.28
N THR A 13 5.33 -10.36 0.94
CA THR A 13 6.52 -10.21 0.07
C THR A 13 6.30 -9.12 -0.98
N VAL A 14 7.38 -8.52 -1.50
CA VAL A 14 7.27 -7.58 -2.64
C VAL A 14 6.66 -8.27 -3.87
N SER A 15 7.04 -9.52 -4.13
CA SER A 15 6.53 -10.26 -5.29
C SER A 15 5.01 -10.43 -5.24
N GLU A 16 4.47 -10.78 -4.07
CA GLU A 16 3.02 -10.90 -3.87
C GLU A 16 2.32 -9.55 -4.05
N ALA A 17 2.90 -8.47 -3.51
CA ALA A 17 2.34 -7.13 -3.62
C ALA A 17 2.26 -6.66 -5.09
N VAL A 18 3.32 -6.92 -5.87
CA VAL A 18 3.37 -6.63 -7.31
C VAL A 18 2.39 -7.50 -8.08
N GLN A 19 2.27 -8.78 -7.73
CA GLN A 19 1.31 -9.69 -8.36
C GLN A 19 -0.13 -9.20 -8.18
N ILE A 20 -0.52 -8.84 -6.94
CA ILE A 20 -1.86 -8.31 -6.64
C ILE A 20 -2.14 -7.05 -7.46
N SER A 21 -1.18 -6.12 -7.52
CA SER A 21 -1.33 -4.90 -8.33
C SER A 21 -1.50 -5.22 -9.83
N ALA A 22 -0.76 -6.20 -10.35
CA ALA A 22 -0.86 -6.62 -11.74
C ALA A 22 -2.21 -7.26 -12.07
N GLU A 23 -2.73 -8.12 -11.19
CA GLU A 23 -4.04 -8.77 -11.31
C GLU A 23 -5.16 -7.71 -11.30
N LEU A 24 -5.15 -6.79 -10.33
CA LEU A 24 -6.13 -5.71 -10.24
C LEU A 24 -6.08 -4.78 -11.47
N ARG A 25 -4.89 -4.48 -11.96
CA ARG A 25 -4.73 -3.69 -13.20
C ARG A 25 -5.27 -4.41 -14.43
N ALA A 26 -5.09 -5.74 -14.52
CA ALA A 26 -5.65 -6.54 -15.61
C ALA A 26 -7.19 -6.56 -15.59
N GLU A 27 -7.80 -6.41 -14.41
CA GLU A 27 -9.24 -6.21 -14.22
C GLU A 27 -9.71 -4.77 -14.50
N GLY A 28 -8.80 -3.84 -14.84
CA GLY A 28 -9.12 -2.42 -15.05
C GLY A 28 -9.36 -1.65 -13.75
N ARG A 29 -8.90 -2.17 -12.61
CA ARG A 29 -9.05 -1.55 -11.29
C ARG A 29 -7.79 -0.77 -10.92
N GLU A 30 -7.99 0.37 -10.28
CA GLU A 30 -6.91 1.21 -9.77
C GLU A 30 -6.60 0.86 -8.31
N THR A 31 -5.31 0.94 -7.95
CA THR A 31 -4.81 0.57 -6.62
C THR A 31 -3.90 1.65 -6.08
N ASP A 32 -4.04 1.97 -4.78
CA ASP A 32 -3.04 2.74 -4.04
C ASP A 32 -2.19 1.85 -3.14
N TRP A 33 -1.00 2.33 -2.77
CA TRP A 33 -0.08 1.64 -1.87
C TRP A 33 -0.09 2.37 -0.52
N VAL A 34 -0.29 1.64 0.59
CA VAL A 34 -0.24 2.22 1.93
C VAL A 34 1.01 1.78 2.70
N ALA A 35 1.87 2.75 2.94
CA ALA A 35 3.00 2.68 3.87
C ALA A 35 2.54 3.01 5.30
N GLY A 36 3.07 4.08 5.92
CA GLY A 36 2.61 4.58 7.21
C GLY A 36 1.24 5.26 7.19
N GLY A 37 0.70 5.58 6.01
CA GLY A 37 -0.65 6.12 5.84
C GLY A 37 -0.85 7.59 6.22
N THR A 38 0.21 8.29 6.66
CA THR A 38 0.15 9.70 7.12
C THR A 38 -0.31 10.68 6.04
N ASP A 39 -0.10 10.37 4.76
CA ASP A 39 -0.58 11.19 3.64
C ASP A 39 -1.87 10.61 3.01
N LEU A 40 -1.82 9.32 2.63
CA LEU A 40 -2.92 8.65 1.94
C LEU A 40 -4.24 8.65 2.74
N LEU A 41 -4.21 8.31 4.03
CA LEU A 41 -5.43 8.15 4.82
C LEU A 41 -6.13 9.50 5.11
N PRO A 42 -5.40 10.60 5.40
CA PRO A 42 -6.00 11.92 5.36
C PRO A 42 -6.66 12.25 4.02
N ASN A 43 -5.99 12.02 2.88
CA ASN A 43 -6.57 12.28 1.56
C ASN A 43 -7.89 11.52 1.36
N TYR A 44 -7.93 10.23 1.72
CA TYR A 44 -9.15 9.44 1.64
C TYR A 44 -10.26 9.95 2.55
N LYS A 45 -9.98 10.41 3.77
CA LYS A 45 -11.00 10.99 4.66
C LYS A 45 -11.70 12.17 3.98
N TRP A 46 -10.95 12.98 3.23
CA TRP A 46 -11.45 14.11 2.44
C TRP A 46 -11.98 13.73 1.05
N HIS A 47 -12.07 12.43 0.75
CA HIS A 47 -12.54 11.90 -0.54
C HIS A 47 -11.68 12.36 -1.73
N LEU A 48 -10.40 12.65 -1.49
CA LEU A 48 -9.43 13.03 -2.52
C LEU A 48 -8.80 11.77 -3.09
N ASN A 49 -8.98 11.55 -4.41
CA ASN A 49 -8.36 10.47 -5.18
C ASN A 49 -8.52 9.05 -4.62
N ALA A 50 -9.55 8.79 -3.81
CA ALA A 50 -9.72 7.51 -3.14
C ALA A 50 -9.89 6.34 -4.14
N LYS A 51 -9.05 5.31 -4.02
CA LYS A 51 -9.15 4.07 -4.80
C LYS A 51 -9.92 3.01 -4.04
N SER A 52 -10.57 2.11 -4.79
CA SER A 52 -11.32 0.97 -4.24
C SER A 52 -10.43 -0.10 -3.64
N ASP A 53 -9.14 -0.10 -3.98
CA ASP A 53 -8.17 -1.11 -3.60
C ASP A 53 -6.91 -0.47 -3.06
N VAL A 54 -6.44 -0.98 -1.92
CA VAL A 54 -5.25 -0.49 -1.24
C VAL A 54 -4.36 -1.67 -0.86
N ILE A 55 -3.10 -1.62 -1.26
CA ILE A 55 -2.10 -2.66 -0.96
C ILE A 55 -1.21 -2.17 0.18
N SER A 56 -1.21 -2.88 1.31
CA SER A 56 -0.38 -2.54 2.46
C SER A 56 1.02 -3.08 2.35
N LEU A 57 2.00 -2.22 2.60
CA LEU A 57 3.42 -2.57 2.66
C LEU A 57 3.86 -3.00 4.07
N ALA A 58 2.96 -2.92 5.06
CA ALA A 58 3.30 -3.06 6.48
C ALA A 58 3.75 -4.47 6.91
N ARG A 59 3.45 -5.50 6.11
CA ARG A 59 3.79 -6.90 6.41
C ARG A 59 4.97 -7.45 5.60
N ILE A 60 5.59 -6.61 4.77
CA ILE A 60 6.73 -6.99 3.94
C ILE A 60 8.01 -6.75 4.74
N GLU A 61 8.54 -7.80 5.38
CA GLU A 61 9.66 -7.70 6.33
C GLU A 61 10.92 -7.09 5.69
N GLU A 62 11.25 -7.49 4.47
CA GLU A 62 12.40 -7.00 3.71
C GLU A 62 12.37 -5.47 3.48
N MET A 63 11.20 -4.84 3.50
CA MET A 63 11.08 -3.38 3.35
C MET A 63 11.45 -2.61 4.62
N THR A 64 11.71 -3.27 5.74
CA THR A 64 12.08 -2.64 7.02
C THR A 64 13.57 -2.77 7.35
N THR A 65 14.34 -3.45 6.51
CA THR A 65 15.78 -3.68 6.72
C THR A 65 16.56 -2.37 6.82
N VAL A 66 17.45 -2.28 7.80
CA VAL A 66 18.43 -1.20 7.92
C VAL A 66 19.81 -1.82 8.09
N SER A 67 20.73 -1.48 7.21
CA SER A 67 22.13 -1.90 7.25
C SER A 67 23.05 -0.72 6.92
N MET A 68 24.37 -0.96 6.86
CA MET A 68 25.35 0.07 6.53
C MET A 68 25.16 0.66 5.12
N THR A 69 24.53 -0.08 4.22
CA THR A 69 24.40 0.28 2.80
C THR A 69 22.96 0.19 2.29
N GLU A 70 21.99 -0.10 3.16
CA GLU A 70 20.60 -0.32 2.78
C GLU A 70 19.66 0.31 3.81
N ILE A 71 18.68 1.05 3.34
CA ILE A 71 17.57 1.56 4.13
C ILE A 71 16.29 1.15 3.41
N GLY A 72 15.53 0.25 4.03
CA GLY A 72 14.25 -0.21 3.53
C GLY A 72 13.23 0.94 3.49
N ALA A 73 12.36 0.93 2.48
CA ALA A 73 11.37 2.00 2.27
C ALA A 73 10.33 2.13 3.40
N MET A 74 10.21 1.11 4.25
CA MET A 74 9.34 1.08 5.44
C MET A 74 10.14 1.20 6.75
N ALA A 75 11.44 1.53 6.68
CA ALA A 75 12.24 1.82 7.87
C ALA A 75 11.67 3.03 8.63
N ARG A 76 11.69 2.96 9.95
CA ARG A 76 11.12 3.94 10.87
C ARG A 76 11.94 4.07 12.15
#